data_AF-A0A9E8LXY3-F1
#
_entry.id   AF-A0A9E8LXY3-F1
#
_cell.length_a   1.000
_cell.length_b   1.000
_cell.length_c   1.000
_cell.angle_alpha   90.00
_cell.angle_beta   90.00
_cell.angle_gamma   90.00
#
_symmetry.space_group_name_H-M   'P 1'
#
loop_
_entity.id
_entity.type
_entity.pdbx_description
1 polymer ?
#
loop_
_entity_poly.entity_id
_entity_poly.type
_entity_poly.pdbx_seq_one_letter_code
_entity_poly.pdbx_strand_id
1 'polypeptide(L)' 'MKIDEERKKAEIDLLEDSYYIVKNGRVIKINAINYGEDKIIWKNGQVLDLIRSERIRI' A
#
# COMPACT_ATOMS: atom_id res chain seq x y z
N MET A 1 7.71 -1.37 -9.21
CA MET A 1 6.50 -2.07 -9.70
C MET A 1 6.31 -1.81 -11.19
N LYS A 2 6.01 -2.86 -11.97
CA LYS A 2 5.52 -2.75 -13.36
C LYS A 2 4.09 -3.28 -13.41
N ILE A 3 3.21 -2.63 -14.16
CA ILE A 3 1.80 -3.03 -14.29
C ILE A 3 1.55 -3.49 -15.72
N ASP A 4 1.01 -4.71 -15.85
CA ASP A 4 0.39 -5.21 -17.08
C ASP A 4 -1.11 -4.87 -17.02
N GLU A 5 -1.50 -3.81 -17.73
CA GLU A 5 -2.88 -3.29 -17.72
C GLU A 5 -3.89 -4.23 -18.41
N GLU A 6 -3.46 -5.01 -19.40
CA GLU A 6 -4.33 -5.96 -20.11
C GLU A 6 -4.64 -7.18 -19.23
N ARG A 7 -3.63 -7.71 -18.54
CA ARG A 7 -3.78 -8.91 -17.70
C ARG A 7 -4.13 -8.60 -16.25
N LYS A 8 -4.16 -7.31 -15.87
CA LYS A 8 -4.35 -6.83 -14.49
C LYS A 8 -3.42 -7.52 -13.50
N LYS A 9 -2.15 -7.67 -13.90
CA LYS A 9 -1.07 -8.22 -13.07
C LYS A 9 -0.04 -7.14 -12.81
N ALA A 10 0.62 -7.23 -11.65
CA ALA A 10 1.74 -6.38 -11.32
C ALA A 10 2.96 -7.23 -10.96
N GLU A 11 4.13 -6.84 -11.46
CA GLU A 11 5.42 -7.36 -11.01
C GLU A 11 5.95 -6.45 -9.91
N ILE A 12 6.27 -7.06 -8.77
CA ILE A 12 6.81 -6.39 -7.58
C ILE A 12 8.28 -6.73 -7.42
N ASP A 13 9.08 -5.71 -7.08
CA ASP A 13 10.45 -5.94 -6.61
C ASP A 13 10.35 -6.45 -5.17
N LEU A 14 11.07 -7.50 -4.83
CA LEU A 14 11.05 -8.07 -3.48
C LEU A 14 12.11 -7.44 -2.57
N LEU A 15 12.95 -6.54 -3.09
CA LEU A 15 13.97 -5.82 -2.33
C LEU A 15 13.47 -4.50 -1.72
N GLU A 16 12.20 -4.11 -1.94
CA GLU A 16 11.64 -2.86 -1.43
C GLU A 16 10.78 -3.06 -0.17
N ASP A 17 11.01 -2.22 0.85
CA ASP A 17 10.17 -2.16 2.04
C ASP A 17 8.90 -1.34 1.75
N SER A 18 7.83 -2.04 1.41
CA SER A 18 6.53 -1.44 1.10
C SER A 18 5.39 -2.43 1.28
N TYR A 19 4.16 -1.92 1.33
CA TYR A 19 2.97 -2.74 1.11
C TYR A 19 2.15 -2.19 -0.05
N TYR A 20 1.32 -3.05 -0.62
CA TYR A 20 0.49 -2.72 -1.77
C TYR A 20 -0.99 -2.91 -1.43
N ILE A 21 -1.79 -1.93 -1.81
CA ILE A 21 -3.25 -2.00 -1.71
C ILE A 21 -3.81 -2.25 -3.10
N VAL A 22 -4.54 -3.35 -3.27
CA VAL A 22 -5.31 -3.61 -4.49
C VAL A 22 -6.75 -3.17 -4.26
N LYS A 23 -7.22 -2.18 -5.03
CA LYS A 23 -8.59 -1.65 -4.93
C LYS A 23 -9.10 -1.26 -6.31
N ASN A 24 -10.29 -1.74 -6.68
CA ASN A 24 -10.94 -1.42 -7.96
C ASN A 24 -10.04 -1.65 -9.19
N GLY A 25 -9.30 -2.76 -9.19
CA GLY A 25 -8.40 -3.13 -10.29
C GLY A 25 -7.14 -2.26 -10.42
N ARG A 26 -6.84 -1.42 -9.41
CA ARG A 26 -5.63 -0.61 -9.32
C ARG A 26 -4.79 -1.05 -8.14
N VAL A 27 -3.47 -0.97 -8.29
CA VAL A 27 -2.50 -1.20 -7.22
C VAL A 27 -1.96 0.15 -6.76
N ILE A 28 -2.02 0.40 -5.46
CA ILE A 28 -1.42 1.56 -4.80
C ILE A 28 -0.24 1.04 -3.99
N LYS A 29 0.97 1.47 -4.35
CA LYS A 29 2.18 1.16 -3.58
C LYS A 29 2.35 2.19 -2.47
N ILE A 30 2.58 1.71 -1.26
CA ILE A 30 2.85 2.55 -0.09
C ILE A 30 4.21 2.15 0.49
N ASN A 31 5.18 3.07 0.42
CA ASN A 31 6.51 2.85 0.98
C ASN A 31 6.46 2.86 2.51
N ALA A 32 7.35 2.08 3.12
CA ALA A 32 7.58 2.12 4.56
C ALA A 32 7.99 3.53 5.00
N ILE A 33 7.50 3.94 6.18
CA ILE A 33 7.95 5.14 6.87
C ILE A 33 9.10 4.79 7.80
N ASN A 34 9.95 5.77 8.12
CA ASN A 34 11.09 5.55 9.02
C ASN A 34 10.65 5.12 10.42
N TYR A 35 9.62 5.77 10.97
CA TYR A 35 9.06 5.43 12.28
C TYR A 35 7.62 5.95 12.39
N GLY A 36 6.69 5.10 12.81
CA GLY A 36 5.28 5.46 12.94
C GLY A 36 4.34 4.28 12.78
N GLU A 37 3.08 4.57 12.45
CA GLU A 37 2.05 3.57 12.19
C GLU A 37 1.21 3.94 10.96
N ASP A 38 0.81 2.90 10.23
CA ASP A 38 -0.20 2.97 9.18
C ASP A 38 -1.44 2.17 9.64
N LYS A 39 -2.62 2.76 9.52
CA LYS A 39 -3.90 2.13 9.89
C LYS A 39 -4.81 2.01 8.68
N ILE A 40 -5.07 0.78 8.27
CA ILE A 40 -5.98 0.46 7.16
C ILE A 40 -7.41 0.38 7.69
N ILE A 41 -8.31 1.15 7.09
CA ILE A 41 -9.74 1.12 7.40
C ILE A 41 -10.46 0.27 6.35
N TRP A 42 -11.07 -0.83 6.79
CA TRP A 42 -11.86 -1.71 5.94
C TRP A 42 -13.34 -1.32 6.00
N LYS A 43 -14.01 -1.32 4.85
CA LYS A 43 -15.47 -1.18 4.76
C LYS A 43 -15.99 -2.06 3.63
N ASN A 44 -16.97 -2.90 3.92
CA ASN A 44 -17.61 -3.78 2.94
C ASN A 44 -16.61 -4.66 2.15
N GLY A 45 -15.59 -5.20 2.83
CA GLY A 45 -14.57 -6.05 2.21
C GLY A 45 -13.56 -5.31 1.34
N GLN A 46 -13.57 -3.98 1.32
CA GLN A 46 -12.63 -3.15 0.57
C GLN A 46 -11.86 -2.22 1.50
N VAL A 47 -10.64 -1.84 1.11
CA VAL A 47 -9.93 -0.75 1.77
C VAL A 47 -10.70 0.54 1.52
N LEU A 48 -11.27 1.13 2.56
CA LEU A 48 -11.93 2.43 2.49
C LEU A 48 -10.87 3.53 2.45
N ASP A 49 -9.97 3.50 3.43
CA ASP A 49 -9.04 4.58 3.74
C ASP A 49 -7.75 4.05 4.39
N LEU A 50 -6.72 4.89 4.38
CA LEU A 50 -5.42 4.65 5.01
C LEU A 50 -5.03 5.89 5.82
N ILE A 51 -4.88 5.73 7.13
CA ILE A 51 -4.43 6.81 8.01
C ILE A 51 -2.97 6.56 8.36
N ARG A 52 -2.11 7.52 8.05
CA ARG A 52 -0.67 7.48 8.36
C ARG A 52 -0.33 8.43 9.50
N SER A 53 0.44 7.94 10.46
CA SER A 53 0.93 8.72 11.59
C SER A 53 2.43 8.52 11.74
N GLU A 54 3.21 9.54 11.38
CA GLU A 54 4.66 9.55 11.59
C GLU A 54 4.97 9.88 13.05
N ARG A 55 5.95 9.15 13.62
CA ARG A 55 6.38 9.36 14.99
C ARG A 55 7.81 9.90 15.00
N ILE A 56 8.09 10.79 15.93
CA ILE A 56 9.45 11.24 16.26
C ILE A 56 9.75 10.72 17.66
N ARG A 57 10.82 9.92 17.79
CA ARG A 57 11.31 9.50 19.10
C ARG A 57 12.37 10.52 19.55
N ILE A 58 12.12 11.15 20.69
CA ILE A 58 13.09 12.00 21.40
C ILE A 58 13.95 11.09 22.29
#